data_AF-A0A3D0HF95-F1
#
_entry.id   AF-A0A3D0HF95-F1
#
_cell.length_a   1.000
_cell.length_b   1.000
_cell.length_c   1.000
_cell.angle_alpha   90.00
_cell.angle_beta   90.00
_cell.angle_gamma   90.00
#
_symmetry.space_group_name_H-M   'P 1'
#
loop_
_entity.id
_entity.type
_entity.pdbx_description
1 polymer ?
#
loop_
_entity_poly.entity_id
_entity_poly.type
_entity_poly.pdbx_seq_one_letter_code
_entity_poly.pdbx_strand_id
1 'polypeptide(L)'
;MTFHGVRGSTACHDPQTHRYGGNTSCVSVSSANESPIIFDLGTGLRYMSSSQDEAKPKPFVGACLLTHLHWDHIQGLPFFRPLLCEETVLNVYAPKQEDGRSLREIFLKKICPPIFPISLNEFKAT
;
A
#
# COMPACT_ATOMS: atom_id res chain seq x y z
N MET A 1 6.77 15.48 -2.50
CA MET A 1 7.12 14.21 -1.82
C MET A 1 6.45 14.20 -0.47
N THR A 2 5.82 13.10 -0.09
CA THR A 2 5.06 12.94 1.16
C THR A 2 5.44 11.62 1.82
N PHE A 3 5.71 11.66 3.12
CA PHE A 3 6.00 10.46 3.92
C PHE A 3 4.72 10.02 4.63
N HIS A 4 4.13 8.90 4.22
CA HIS A 4 2.95 8.32 4.85
C HIS A 4 3.31 7.31 5.96
N GLY A 5 4.52 6.75 5.87
CA GLY A 5 5.13 5.93 6.91
C GLY A 5 6.66 5.92 6.80
N VAL A 6 7.31 5.94 7.96
CA VAL A 6 8.77 6.10 8.12
C VAL A 6 9.37 5.10 9.12
N ARG A 7 8.57 4.16 9.61
CA ARG A 7 9.03 3.07 10.49
C ARG A 7 9.50 1.88 9.65
N GLY A 8 10.43 1.12 10.23
CA GLY A 8 10.90 -0.15 9.66
C GLY A 8 9.91 -1.28 9.91
N SER A 9 10.42 -2.43 10.33
CA SER A 9 9.70 -3.72 10.40
C SER A 9 8.40 -3.73 11.21
N THR A 10 8.22 -2.82 12.16
CA THR A 10 7.04 -2.77 13.02
C THR A 10 6.41 -1.38 13.03
N ALA A 11 5.10 -1.35 12.81
CA ALA A 11 4.31 -0.17 13.12
C ALA A 11 4.30 0.04 14.65
N CYS A 12 4.35 1.28 15.09
CA CYS A 12 4.37 1.63 16.50
C CYS A 12 3.43 2.80 16.76
N HIS A 13 2.71 2.76 17.87
CA HIS A 13 1.82 3.85 18.27
C HIS A 13 2.11 4.19 19.73
N ASP A 14 3.00 5.16 19.92
CA ASP A 14 3.46 5.60 21.24
C ASP A 14 3.73 7.11 21.25
N PRO A 15 3.46 7.85 22.34
CA PRO A 15 3.77 9.28 22.45
C PRO A 15 5.22 9.64 22.10
N GLN A 16 6.19 8.79 22.42
CA GLN A 16 7.62 8.99 22.10
C GLN A 16 7.88 8.86 20.59
N THR A 17 7.02 8.16 19.85
CA THR A 17 7.13 7.94 18.40
C THR A 17 6.30 8.91 17.55
N HIS A 18 5.47 9.74 18.19
CA HIS A 18 4.48 10.60 17.54
C HIS A 18 5.09 11.63 16.57
N ARG A 19 6.25 12.22 16.90
CA ARG A 19 6.89 13.27 16.09
C ARG A 19 7.08 12.90 14.62
N TYR A 20 7.37 11.63 14.34
CA TYR A 20 7.63 11.14 12.99
C TYR A 20 6.56 10.17 12.48
N GLY A 21 5.56 9.84 13.31
CA GLY A 21 4.51 8.88 12.98
C GLY A 21 4.89 7.43 13.25
N GLY A 22 3.89 6.56 13.09
CA GLY A 22 3.90 5.17 13.53
C GLY A 22 3.84 4.12 12.44
N ASN A 23 3.68 4.54 11.18
CA ASN A 23 3.42 3.64 10.07
C ASN A 23 4.72 3.10 9.44
N THR A 24 4.66 1.87 8.92
CA THR A 24 5.78 1.27 8.16
C THR A 24 5.93 1.89 6.78
N SER A 25 7.09 1.66 6.13
CA SER A 25 7.55 2.29 4.89
C SER A 25 6.44 2.56 3.87
N CYS A 26 6.17 3.84 3.61
CA CYS A 26 5.32 4.27 2.51
C CYS A 26 5.59 5.74 2.20
N VAL A 27 6.07 6.02 0.99
CA VAL A 27 6.40 7.38 0.54
C VAL A 27 5.76 7.60 -0.82
N SER A 28 5.25 8.80 -1.09
CA SER A 28 4.76 9.15 -2.42
C SER A 28 5.45 10.38 -2.98
N VAL A 29 5.68 10.38 -4.29
CA VAL A 29 6.11 11.54 -5.06
C VAL A 29 4.99 11.88 -6.03
N SER A 30 4.57 13.14 -6.01
CA SER A 30 3.56 13.70 -6.90
C SER A 30 4.12 14.96 -7.57
N SER A 31 3.68 15.18 -8.80
CA SER A 31 3.91 16.41 -9.56
C SER A 31 2.55 16.91 -10.08
N ALA A 32 2.47 18.21 -10.40
CA ALA A 32 1.28 18.74 -11.04
C ALA A 32 1.06 18.02 -12.38
N ASN A 33 -0.17 17.57 -12.63
CA ASN A 33 -0.62 16.87 -13.85
C ASN A 33 -0.01 15.48 -14.11
N GLU A 34 0.72 14.90 -13.15
CA GLU A 34 1.27 13.54 -13.28
C GLU A 34 0.64 12.59 -12.26
N SER A 35 0.48 11.33 -12.65
CA SER A 35 0.10 10.28 -11.71
C SER A 35 1.18 10.10 -10.62
N PRO A 36 0.79 9.95 -9.35
CA PRO A 36 1.76 9.79 -8.27
C PRO A 36 2.48 8.44 -8.35
N ILE A 37 3.75 8.44 -7.93
CA ILE A 37 4.56 7.23 -7.72
C ILE A 37 4.64 6.97 -6.22
N ILE A 38 4.30 5.75 -5.83
CA ILE A 38 4.38 5.23 -4.48
C ILE A 38 5.67 4.40 -4.36
N PHE A 39 6.35 4.53 -3.23
CA PHE A 39 7.48 3.71 -2.84
C PHE A 39 7.06 2.94 -1.59
N ASP A 40 7.01 1.62 -1.72
CA ASP A 40 6.49 0.67 -0.74
C ASP A 40 5.01 0.85 -0.36
N LEU A 41 4.38 -0.28 -0.02
CA LEU A 41 2.97 -0.42 0.34
C LEU A 41 2.83 -0.81 1.82
N GLY A 42 3.64 -0.21 2.70
CA GLY A 42 3.54 -0.39 4.15
C GLY A 42 2.26 0.21 4.75
N THR A 43 2.10 0.16 6.08
CA THR A 43 0.84 0.58 6.74
C THR A 43 0.48 2.04 6.51
N GLY A 44 1.45 2.87 6.08
CA GLY A 44 1.22 4.27 5.72
C GLY A 44 0.31 4.44 4.51
N LEU A 45 0.25 3.44 3.61
CA LEU A 45 -0.54 3.50 2.39
C LEU A 45 -2.02 3.83 2.63
N ARG A 46 -2.57 3.38 3.77
CA ARG A 46 -3.94 3.68 4.20
C ARG A 46 -4.27 5.17 4.17
N TYR A 47 -3.29 6.04 4.40
CA TYR A 47 -3.46 7.49 4.50
C TYR A 47 -3.26 8.23 3.17
N MET A 48 -2.79 7.54 2.12
CA MET A 48 -2.55 8.18 0.83
C MET A 48 -3.85 8.64 0.15
N SER A 49 -4.96 7.95 0.40
CA SER A 49 -6.26 8.30 -0.18
C SER A 49 -7.13 9.16 0.76
N SER A 50 -6.62 9.56 1.93
CA SER A 50 -7.42 10.27 2.93
C SER A 50 -7.20 11.78 2.85
N SER A 51 -8.08 12.48 2.15
CA SER A 51 -8.67 13.67 2.79
C SER A 51 -9.50 13.16 3.97
N GLN A 52 -9.38 13.78 5.15
CA GLN A 52 -9.99 13.29 6.39
C GLN A 52 -11.54 13.22 6.34
N ASP A 53 -12.18 13.72 5.29
CA ASP A 53 -13.63 13.94 5.19
C ASP A 53 -14.40 13.06 4.20
N GLU A 54 -13.78 12.02 3.61
CA GLU A 54 -14.46 11.29 2.53
C GLU A 54 -15.18 10.01 2.99
N ALA A 55 -16.50 10.16 3.12
CA ALA A 55 -17.45 9.07 3.35
C ALA A 55 -17.35 7.95 2.29
N LYS A 56 -16.90 8.26 1.07
CA LYS A 56 -16.80 7.32 -0.05
C LYS A 56 -15.36 7.16 -0.54
N PRO A 57 -14.93 5.93 -0.93
CA PRO A 57 -13.63 5.74 -1.57
C PRO A 57 -13.59 6.46 -2.93
N LYS A 58 -12.40 6.92 -3.32
CA LYS A 58 -12.11 7.51 -4.63
C LYS A 58 -11.16 6.62 -5.42
N PRO A 59 -11.28 6.59 -6.76
CA PRO A 59 -10.36 5.86 -7.59
C PRO A 59 -8.96 6.47 -7.53
N PHE A 60 -7.96 5.64 -7.79
CA PHE A 60 -6.55 6.02 -7.82
C PHE A 60 -5.90 5.56 -9.12
N VAL A 61 -5.13 6.42 -9.78
CA VAL A 61 -4.34 6.06 -10.97
C VAL A 61 -2.88 6.40 -10.71
N GLY A 62 -2.03 5.37 -10.62
CA GLY A 62 -0.61 5.57 -10.37
C GLY A 62 0.21 4.29 -10.38
N ALA A 63 1.46 4.41 -9.98
CA ALA A 63 2.41 3.30 -9.93
C ALA A 63 2.99 3.14 -8.52
N CYS A 64 3.37 1.92 -8.18
CA CYS A 64 4.13 1.60 -6.98
C CYS A 64 5.42 0.89 -7.36
N LEU A 65 6.53 1.34 -6.78
CA LEU A 65 7.82 0.68 -6.79
C LEU A 65 8.06 0.06 -5.41
N LEU A 66 7.97 -1.26 -5.33
CA LEU A 66 8.34 -2.01 -4.13
C LEU A 66 9.86 -2.16 -4.07
N THR A 67 10.47 -1.79 -2.95
CA THR A 67 11.90 -2.01 -2.74
C THR A 67 12.21 -3.50 -2.60
N HIS A 68 11.37 -4.24 -1.88
CA HIS A 68 11.41 -5.68 -1.67
C HIS A 68 10.06 -6.16 -1.09
N LEU A 69 9.91 -7.46 -0.83
CA LEU A 69 8.63 -8.08 -0.45
C LEU A 69 8.57 -8.51 1.03
N HIS A 70 9.33 -7.86 1.91
CA HIS A 70 9.10 -8.01 3.35
C HIS A 70 7.73 -7.46 3.75
N TRP A 71 7.16 -8.04 4.80
CA TRP A 71 5.78 -7.81 5.20
C TRP A 71 5.47 -6.33 5.47
N ASP A 72 6.39 -5.63 6.13
CA ASP A 72 6.29 -4.21 6.45
C ASP A 72 6.26 -3.28 5.23
N HIS A 73 6.64 -3.77 4.06
CA HIS A 73 6.60 -3.05 2.78
C HIS A 73 5.38 -3.39 1.92
N ILE A 74 4.55 -4.37 2.30
CA ILE A 74 3.39 -4.80 1.49
C ILE A 74 2.06 -4.88 2.26
N GLN A 75 2.11 -4.88 3.60
CA GLN A 75 0.94 -5.12 4.46
C GLN A 75 -0.15 -4.04 4.40
N GLY A 76 0.14 -2.86 3.86
CA GLY A 76 -0.83 -1.78 3.71
C GLY A 76 -1.80 -1.96 2.55
N LEU A 77 -1.46 -2.78 1.55
CA LEU A 77 -2.26 -2.91 0.32
C LEU A 77 -3.74 -3.24 0.58
N PRO A 78 -4.12 -4.19 1.45
CA PRO A 78 -5.53 -4.51 1.72
C PRO A 78 -6.33 -3.36 2.34
N PHE A 79 -5.66 -2.35 2.90
CA PHE A 79 -6.27 -1.19 3.53
C PHE A 79 -6.27 0.05 2.63
N PHE A 80 -5.78 -0.08 1.39
CA PHE A 80 -5.82 0.98 0.40
C PHE A 80 -7.25 1.10 -0.16
N ARG A 81 -8.04 2.01 0.44
CA ARG A 81 -9.46 2.23 0.08
C ARG A 81 -9.73 2.35 -1.43
N PRO A 82 -8.83 2.91 -2.28
CA PRO A 82 -9.05 2.94 -3.71
C PRO A 82 -9.24 1.56 -4.36
N LEU A 83 -8.78 0.46 -3.76
CA LEU A 83 -9.07 -0.90 -4.26
C LEU A 83 -10.57 -1.26 -4.27
N LEU A 84 -11.41 -0.46 -3.60
CA LEU A 84 -12.87 -0.58 -3.61
C LEU A 84 -13.54 0.13 -4.80
N CYS A 85 -12.78 0.84 -5.63
CA CYS A 85 -13.23 1.53 -6.84
C CYS A 85 -12.72 0.77 -8.07
N GLU A 86 -13.61 0.39 -8.99
CA GLU A 86 -13.26 -0.38 -10.19
C GLU A 86 -12.37 0.40 -11.17
N GLU A 87 -12.39 1.73 -11.08
CA GLU A 87 -11.62 2.65 -11.91
C GLU A 87 -10.19 2.86 -11.39
N THR A 88 -9.83 2.21 -10.28
CA THR A 88 -8.47 2.26 -9.74
C THR A 88 -7.50 1.47 -10.61
N VAL A 89 -6.41 2.12 -11.00
CA VAL A 89 -5.28 1.53 -11.70
C VAL A 89 -4.02 1.73 -10.86
N LEU A 90 -3.56 0.66 -10.21
CA LEU A 90 -2.31 0.63 -9.45
C LEU A 90 -1.32 -0.33 -10.12
N ASN A 91 -0.35 0.21 -10.86
CA ASN A 91 0.71 -0.59 -11.47
C ASN A 91 1.81 -0.87 -10.44
N VAL A 92 1.95 -2.13 -10.01
CA VAL A 92 2.94 -2.51 -8.98
C VAL A 92 4.14 -3.18 -9.62
N TYR A 93 5.33 -2.62 -9.38
CA TYR A 93 6.62 -3.15 -9.80
C TYR A 93 7.39 -3.64 -8.58
N ALA A 94 8.02 -4.80 -8.69
CA ALA A 94 8.79 -5.42 -7.61
C ALA A 94 10.02 -6.15 -8.16
N PRO A 95 11.05 -6.40 -7.33
CA PRO A 95 12.17 -7.25 -7.71
C PRO A 95 11.70 -8.66 -8.10
N LYS A 96 12.43 -9.29 -9.04
CA LYS A 96 12.20 -10.69 -9.38
C LYS A 96 12.53 -11.58 -8.18
N GLN A 97 11.70 -12.58 -7.92
CA GLN A 97 11.89 -13.53 -6.84
C GLN A 97 12.75 -14.70 -7.31
N GLU A 98 13.70 -15.12 -6.47
CA GLU A 98 14.63 -16.23 -6.79
C GLU A 98 13.90 -17.57 -6.91
N ASP A 99 12.83 -17.76 -6.15
CA ASP A 99 12.01 -18.98 -6.19
C ASP A 99 10.96 -19.00 -7.32
N GLY A 100 11.03 -18.03 -8.23
CA GLY A 100 10.19 -17.97 -9.43
C GLY A 100 8.76 -17.49 -9.20
N ARG A 101 8.34 -17.22 -7.95
CA ARG A 101 7.00 -16.72 -7.68
C ARG A 101 6.80 -15.32 -8.24
N SER A 102 5.65 -15.12 -8.87
CA SER A 102 5.18 -13.81 -9.31
C SER A 102 4.71 -12.97 -8.12
N LEU A 103 4.69 -11.64 -8.33
CA LEU A 103 4.14 -10.70 -7.36
C LEU A 103 2.66 -10.99 -7.06
N ARG A 104 1.88 -11.38 -8.09
CA ARG A 104 0.45 -11.73 -7.95
C ARG A 104 0.26 -12.94 -7.03
N GLU A 105 1.06 -14.00 -7.20
CA GLU A 105 1.01 -15.18 -6.32
C GLU A 105 1.33 -14.83 -4.86
N ILE A 106 2.30 -13.94 -4.64
CA ILE A 106 2.66 -13.49 -3.29
C ILE A 106 1.50 -12.74 -2.64
N PHE A 107 0.89 -11.78 -3.34
CA PHE A 107 -0.26 -11.04 -2.80
C PHE A 107 -1.47 -11.95 -2.59
N LEU A 108 -1.79 -12.86 -3.51
CA LEU A 108 -2.89 -13.81 -3.35
C LEU A 108 -2.71 -14.71 -2.12
N LYS A 109 -1.46 -15.09 -1.79
CA LYS A 109 -1.16 -15.90 -0.62
C LYS A 109 -1.19 -15.11 0.70
N LYS A 110 -0.94 -13.80 0.66
CA LYS A 110 -0.89 -12.93 1.85
C LYS A 110 -2.23 -12.27 2.17
N ILE A 111 -3.03 -12.01 1.15
CA ILE A 111 -4.33 -11.34 1.22
C ILE A 111 -5.39 -12.39 0.92
N CYS A 112 -5.57 -13.32 1.86
CA CYS A 112 -6.59 -14.37 1.80
C CYS A 112 -6.88 -14.93 3.21
N PRO A 113 -8.03 -15.59 3.44
CA PRO A 113 -8.28 -16.31 4.69
C PRO A 113 -7.24 -17.41 4.93
N PRO A 114 -6.86 -17.69 6.19
CA PRO A 114 -7.31 -17.04 7.42
C PRO A 114 -6.51 -15.77 7.80
N ILE A 115 -5.53 -15.36 7.00
CA ILE A 115 -4.64 -14.22 7.30
C ILE A 115 -5.35 -12.88 7.12
N PHE A 116 -6.19 -12.76 6.09
CA PHE A 116 -7.05 -11.60 5.81
C PHE A 116 -8.47 -12.09 5.56
N PRO A 117 -9.53 -11.35 5.94
CA PRO A 117 -10.91 -11.85 5.87
C PRO A 117 -11.43 -12.13 4.45
N ILE A 118 -10.80 -11.57 3.42
CA ILE A 118 -11.14 -11.76 2.00
C ILE A 118 -9.89 -12.06 1.16
N SER A 119 -10.07 -12.63 -0.01
CA SER A 119 -9.06 -12.80 -1.04
C SER A 119 -8.77 -11.48 -1.77
N LEU A 120 -7.56 -11.34 -2.31
CA LEU A 120 -7.20 -10.22 -3.18
C LEU A 120 -8.21 -10.05 -4.34
N ASN A 121 -8.68 -11.15 -4.93
CA ASN A 121 -9.61 -11.11 -6.08
C ASN A 121 -11.01 -10.59 -5.72
N GLU A 122 -11.32 -10.36 -4.45
CA GLU A 122 -12.62 -9.82 -4.01
C GLU A 122 -12.61 -8.29 -3.97
N PHE A 123 -11.46 -7.64 -4.13
CA PHE A 123 -11.37 -6.20 -4.36
C PHE A 123 -11.82 -5.87 -5.80
N LYS A 124 -12.32 -4.66 -6.03
CA LYS A 124 -12.84 -4.27 -7.36
C LYS A 124 -11.72 -3.99 -8.37
N ALA A 125 -10.50 -3.74 -7.91
CA ALA A 125 -9.37 -3.27 -8.72
C ALA A 125 -8.17 -4.24 -8.71
N THR A 126 -8.38 -5.54 -8.97
CA THR A 126 -7.37 -6.61 -8.83
C THR A 126 -7.53 -7.78 -9.81
#